data_AF-A0A950TDC1-F1
#
_entry.id   AF-A0A950TDC1-F1
#
_cell.length_a   1.000
_cell.length_b   1.000
_cell.length_c   1.000
_cell.angle_alpha   90.00
_cell.angle_beta   90.00
_cell.angle_gamma   90.00
#
_symmetry.space_group_name_H-M   'P 1'
#
loop_
_entity.id
_entity.type
_entity.pdbx_description
1 polymer ?
#
loop_
_entity_poly.entity_id
_entity_poly.type
_entity_poly.pdbx_seq_one_letter_code
_entity_poly.pdbx_strand_id
1 'polypeptide(L)'
;MCDYSLMHIASRPAQVGDKLVSTRFHNSISRGFAGSGEPNVAVCVLPGTEIAFDEDVRTDNFPTDEVTTHGSRVARFRQVNKDQQHMHHDALEFPDGRIVLLTRLVPGQRATVLQLPAEPRTEEEAQEQKRVEVVA
;
A
#
# COMPACT_ATOMS: atom_id res chain seq x y z
N MET A 1 15.52 2.04 -0.12
CA MET A 1 14.89 1.68 -1.41
C MET A 1 13.63 0.90 -1.07
N CYS A 2 12.45 1.29 -1.58
CA CYS A 2 11.21 0.63 -1.23
C CYS A 2 11.07 -0.66 -2.01
N ASP A 3 10.65 -1.72 -1.34
CA ASP A 3 10.38 -3.03 -1.92
C ASP A 3 9.07 -3.07 -2.73
N TYR A 4 8.86 -2.05 -3.54
CA TYR A 4 8.06 -2.31 -4.71
C TYR A 4 9.00 -3.06 -5.63
N SER A 5 8.65 -4.28 -6.04
CA SER A 5 9.31 -5.02 -7.12
C SER A 5 9.11 -4.30 -8.48
N LEU A 6 9.53 -3.04 -8.51
CA LEU A 6 9.44 -1.99 -9.52
C LEU A 6 10.88 -1.54 -9.77
N MET A 7 11.76 -2.46 -10.15
CA MET A 7 13.21 -2.24 -10.35
C MET A 7 13.55 -1.15 -11.40
N HIS A 8 12.56 -0.41 -11.91
CA HIS A 8 12.70 0.59 -12.96
C HIS A 8 11.76 1.79 -12.86
N ILE A 9 11.15 2.04 -11.69
CA ILE A 9 10.22 3.17 -11.51
C ILE A 9 10.78 4.14 -10.47
N ALA A 10 10.78 5.44 -10.81
CA ALA A 10 11.14 6.48 -9.87
C ALA A 10 10.24 6.39 -8.64
N SER A 11 10.82 6.42 -7.44
CA SER A 11 10.08 6.32 -6.20
C SER A 11 10.36 7.49 -5.28
N ARG A 12 9.34 8.00 -4.59
CA ARG A 12 9.49 9.02 -3.55
C ARG A 12 8.80 8.57 -2.24
N PRO A 13 9.25 9.02 -1.06
CA PRO A 13 8.55 8.75 0.19
C PRO A 13 7.16 9.42 0.20
N ALA A 14 6.20 8.75 0.85
CA ALA A 14 4.93 9.35 1.21
C ALA A 14 5.12 10.48 2.23
N GLN A 15 4.31 11.52 2.11
CA GLN A 15 4.23 12.66 3.02
C GLN A 15 2.79 12.82 3.52
N VAL A 16 2.62 13.39 4.71
CA VAL A 16 1.29 13.71 5.24
C VAL A 16 0.57 14.67 4.28
N GLY A 17 -0.68 14.36 3.94
CA GLY A 17 -1.48 15.11 2.98
C GLY A 17 -1.23 14.72 1.52
N ASP A 18 -0.33 13.78 1.23
CA ASP A 18 -0.11 13.30 -0.14
C ASP A 18 -1.40 12.73 -0.73
N LYS A 19 -1.72 13.17 -1.94
CA LYS A 19 -2.81 12.61 -2.75
C LYS A 19 -2.29 11.44 -3.57
N LEU A 20 -2.63 10.24 -3.12
CA LEU A 20 -2.30 8.97 -3.72
C LEU A 20 -3.39 8.55 -4.72
N VAL A 21 -2.97 7.85 -5.75
CA VAL A 21 -3.86 7.16 -6.69
C VAL A 21 -3.35 5.74 -6.83
N SER A 22 -4.24 4.75 -6.64
CA SER A 22 -3.91 3.36 -6.95
C SER A 22 -3.67 3.24 -8.45
N THR A 23 -2.52 2.70 -8.85
CA THR A 23 -2.19 2.54 -10.26
C THR A 23 -1.53 1.20 -10.50
N ARG A 24 -1.67 0.73 -11.74
CA ARG A 24 -0.88 -0.38 -12.25
C ARG A 24 0.25 0.21 -13.07
N PHE A 25 1.48 -0.06 -12.66
CA PHE A 25 2.62 0.45 -13.37
C PHE A 25 2.88 -0.37 -14.64
N HIS A 26 3.14 0.28 -15.78
CA HIS A 26 3.25 -0.37 -17.09
C HIS A 26 4.32 -1.48 -17.15
N ASN A 27 5.38 -1.38 -16.35
CA ASN A 27 6.50 -2.33 -16.34
C ASN A 27 6.40 -3.35 -15.19
N SER A 28 5.26 -3.44 -14.50
CA SER A 28 5.07 -4.41 -13.42
C SER A 28 3.66 -4.95 -13.38
N ILE A 29 3.54 -6.22 -13.03
CA ILE A 29 2.26 -6.83 -12.66
C ILE A 29 1.74 -6.26 -11.33
N SER A 30 2.60 -5.64 -10.53
CA SER A 30 2.28 -5.12 -9.21
C SER A 30 1.53 -3.79 -9.30
N ARG A 31 0.47 -3.67 -8.51
CA ARG A 31 -0.25 -2.41 -8.29
C ARG A 31 0.34 -1.71 -7.08
N GLY A 32 0.32 -0.39 -7.10
CA GLY A 32 0.81 0.42 -6.00
C GLY A 32 0.17 1.81 -6.00
N PHE A 33 0.75 2.72 -5.23
CA PHE A 33 0.32 4.12 -5.19
C PHE A 33 1.24 5.01 -6.02
N ALA A 34 0.65 5.95 -6.75
CA ALA A 34 1.35 7.04 -7.40
C ALA A 34 0.77 8.38 -6.92
N GLY A 35 1.52 9.46 -7.08
CA GLY A 35 1.01 10.81 -6.81
C GLY A 35 -0.08 11.18 -7.81
N SER A 36 -1.12 11.91 -7.39
CA SER A 36 -2.22 12.31 -8.28
C SER A 36 -1.78 13.14 -9.51
N GLY A 37 -0.64 13.81 -9.43
CA GLY A 37 -0.01 14.53 -10.55
C GLY A 37 1.22 13.84 -11.15
N GLU A 38 1.62 12.69 -10.61
CA GLU A 38 2.88 12.01 -10.93
C GLU A 38 2.63 10.50 -11.17
N PRO A 39 1.91 10.11 -12.23
CA PRO A 39 1.51 8.71 -12.46
C PRO A 39 2.70 7.76 -12.70
N ASN A 40 3.87 8.30 -13.06
CA ASN A 40 5.09 7.54 -13.30
C ASN A 40 6.02 7.48 -12.07
N VAL A 41 5.62 8.07 -10.94
CA VAL A 41 6.41 8.07 -9.71
C VAL A 41 5.65 7.29 -8.64
N ALA A 42 6.24 6.18 -8.21
CA ALA A 42 5.71 5.38 -7.12
C ALA A 42 5.86 6.13 -5.79
N VAL A 43 4.77 6.22 -5.03
CA VAL A 43 4.79 6.80 -3.70
C VAL A 43 4.95 5.69 -2.68
N CYS A 44 6.11 5.66 -2.05
CA CYS A 44 6.48 4.74 -0.99
C CYS A 44 5.77 5.03 0.31
N VAL A 45 4.78 4.20 0.60
CA VAL A 45 4.11 4.19 1.88
C VAL A 45 4.91 3.34 2.88
N LEU A 46 5.02 3.83 4.12
CA LEU A 46 5.69 3.10 5.20
C LEU A 46 4.68 2.22 5.96
N PRO A 47 5.07 1.02 6.41
CA PRO A 47 4.24 0.25 7.33
C PRO A 47 3.89 1.08 8.56
N GLY A 48 2.62 1.15 8.89
CA GLY A 48 2.06 2.00 9.93
C GLY A 48 1.44 3.31 9.43
N THR A 49 1.64 3.71 8.17
CA THR A 49 0.98 4.90 7.58
C THR A 49 -0.53 4.70 7.50
N GLU A 50 -1.30 5.68 7.92
CA GLU A 50 -2.75 5.67 7.71
C GLU A 50 -3.12 6.44 6.45
N ILE A 51 -4.05 5.88 5.69
CA ILE A 51 -4.51 6.39 4.41
C ILE A 51 -6.04 6.46 4.45
N ALA A 52 -6.59 7.60 4.04
CA ALA A 52 -8.02 7.78 3.81
C ALA A 52 -8.33 7.79 2.32
N PHE A 53 -9.21 6.91 1.88
CA PHE A 53 -9.75 6.86 0.54
C PHE A 53 -10.91 7.84 0.37
N ASP A 54 -10.98 8.45 -0.81
CA ASP A 54 -12.07 9.35 -1.16
C ASP A 54 -13.40 8.59 -1.31
N GLU A 55 -13.36 7.30 -1.66
CA GLU A 55 -14.51 6.40 -1.79
C GLU A 55 -14.28 5.13 -0.97
N ASP A 56 -15.32 4.29 -0.86
CA ASP A 56 -15.19 2.96 -0.26
C ASP A 56 -14.15 2.14 -1.03
N VAL A 57 -13.26 1.46 -0.27
CA VAL A 57 -12.14 0.75 -0.88
C VAL A 57 -12.63 -0.44 -1.69
N ARG A 58 -12.24 -0.49 -2.95
CA ARG A 58 -12.58 -1.55 -3.89
C ARG A 58 -11.38 -2.42 -4.17
N THR A 59 -11.57 -3.73 -4.08
CA THR A 59 -10.51 -4.71 -4.37
C THR A 59 -11.03 -5.72 -5.36
N ASP A 60 -10.26 -6.04 -6.39
CA ASP A 60 -10.56 -7.11 -7.31
C ASP A 60 -9.92 -8.42 -6.85
N ASN A 61 -10.61 -9.52 -7.17
CA ASN A 61 -10.11 -10.85 -6.96
C ASN A 61 -9.61 -11.40 -8.30
N PHE A 62 -8.32 -11.20 -8.60
CA PHE A 62 -7.71 -11.85 -9.76
C PHE A 62 -7.60 -13.36 -9.48
N PRO A 63 -8.07 -14.26 -10.37
CA PRO A 63 -8.40 -14.04 -11.79
C PRO A 63 -9.89 -13.89 -12.15
N THR A 64 -10.82 -13.82 -11.18
CA THR A 64 -12.28 -13.77 -11.45
C THR A 64 -12.83 -12.36 -11.73
N ASP A 65 -12.00 -11.32 -11.59
CA ASP A 65 -12.38 -9.89 -11.71
C ASP A 65 -13.55 -9.46 -10.80
N GLU A 66 -13.89 -10.27 -9.79
CA GLU A 66 -14.92 -9.95 -8.82
C GLU A 66 -14.47 -8.78 -7.95
N VAL A 67 -15.22 -7.69 -7.99
CA VAL A 67 -14.94 -6.49 -7.19
C VAL A 67 -15.67 -6.60 -5.86
N THR A 68 -14.89 -6.63 -4.79
CA THR A 68 -15.38 -6.50 -3.42
C THR A 68 -15.22 -5.05 -2.96
N THR A 69 -16.32 -4.43 -2.52
CA THR A 69 -16.30 -3.13 -1.87
C THR A 69 -16.22 -3.33 -0.35
N HIS A 70 -15.19 -2.77 0.26
CA HIS A 70 -15.04 -2.66 1.70
C HIS A 70 -15.72 -1.36 2.13
N GLY A 71 -16.71 -1.43 3.03
CA GLY A 71 -17.40 -0.24 3.58
C GLY A 71 -16.54 0.60 4.54
N SER A 72 -15.22 0.59 4.32
CA SER A 72 -14.21 1.32 5.06
C SER A 72 -13.48 2.24 4.11
N ARG A 73 -13.38 3.51 4.48
CA ARG A 73 -12.67 4.56 3.73
C ARG A 73 -11.32 4.88 4.36
N VAL A 74 -10.94 4.21 5.43
CA VAL A 74 -9.66 4.38 6.10
C VAL A 74 -8.98 3.03 6.15
N ALA A 75 -7.68 3.01 5.89
CA ALA A 75 -6.85 1.83 6.05
C ALA A 75 -5.46 2.20 6.56
N ARG A 76 -4.86 1.28 7.32
CA ARG A 76 -3.47 1.34 7.74
C ARG A 76 -2.63 0.48 6.80
N PHE A 77 -1.58 1.06 6.25
CA PHE A 77 -0.63 0.34 5.44
C PHE A 77 0.23 -0.58 6.32
N ARG A 78 0.39 -1.84 5.95
CA ARG A 78 1.22 -2.82 6.66
C ARG A 78 1.97 -3.73 5.68
N GLN A 79 2.98 -4.42 6.19
CA GLN A 79 3.64 -5.50 5.45
C GLN A 79 3.31 -6.86 6.08
N VAL A 80 2.72 -7.74 5.29
CA VAL A 80 2.40 -9.13 5.63
C VAL A 80 3.35 -10.10 4.92
N ASN A 81 3.25 -11.40 5.24
CA ASN A 81 4.02 -12.47 4.59
C ASN A 81 5.54 -12.20 4.59
N LYS A 82 6.08 -11.55 5.63
CA LYS A 82 7.49 -11.12 5.69
C LYS A 82 8.48 -12.29 5.52
N ASP A 83 8.05 -13.50 5.85
CA ASP A 83 8.85 -14.73 5.74
C ASP A 83 8.78 -15.40 4.36
N GLN A 84 7.97 -14.89 3.42
CA GLN A 84 7.70 -15.51 2.12
C GLN A 84 8.20 -14.64 0.96
N GLN A 85 9.41 -14.92 0.49
CA GLN A 85 10.14 -14.14 -0.52
C GLN A 85 9.43 -13.95 -1.88
N HIS A 86 8.45 -14.81 -2.22
CA HIS A 86 7.76 -14.78 -3.51
C HIS A 86 6.35 -14.19 -3.43
N MET A 87 5.92 -13.71 -2.25
CA MET A 87 4.60 -13.12 -2.07
C MET A 87 4.65 -11.61 -1.97
N HIS A 88 3.56 -10.96 -2.36
CA HIS A 88 3.42 -9.53 -2.12
C HIS A 88 3.29 -9.27 -0.62
N HIS A 89 4.16 -8.39 -0.11
CA HIS A 89 4.19 -8.03 1.30
C HIS A 89 3.23 -6.88 1.62
N ASP A 90 3.09 -5.93 0.71
CA ASP A 90 2.34 -4.72 0.98
C ASP A 90 0.82 -4.98 1.04
N ALA A 91 0.20 -4.55 2.13
CA ALA A 91 -1.21 -4.74 2.42
C ALA A 91 -1.83 -3.52 3.12
N LEU A 92 -3.15 -3.46 3.07
CA LEU A 92 -3.99 -2.50 3.77
C LEU A 92 -4.82 -3.24 4.82
N GLU A 93 -4.66 -2.81 6.06
CA GLU A 93 -5.49 -3.22 7.19
C GLU A 93 -6.62 -2.20 7.38
N PHE A 94 -7.84 -2.70 7.46
CA PHE A 94 -9.04 -1.90 7.72
C PHE A 94 -9.38 -1.89 9.23
N PRO A 95 -10.17 -0.91 9.71
CA PRO A 95 -10.60 -0.84 11.11
C PRO A 95 -11.40 -2.04 11.60
N ASP A 96 -11.99 -2.82 10.69
CA ASP A 96 -12.70 -4.06 10.99
C ASP A 96 -11.75 -5.27 11.15
N GLY A 97 -10.44 -5.06 11.08
CA GLY A 97 -9.39 -6.07 11.19
C GLY A 97 -9.12 -6.83 9.89
N ARG A 98 -9.82 -6.52 8.79
CA ARG A 98 -9.55 -7.16 7.50
C ARG A 98 -8.24 -6.65 6.93
N ILE A 99 -7.46 -7.56 6.36
CA ILE A 99 -6.21 -7.23 5.68
C ILE A 99 -6.33 -7.63 4.22
N VAL A 100 -6.07 -6.69 3.32
CA VAL A 100 -6.12 -6.93 1.87
C VAL A 100 -4.81 -6.51 1.22
N LEU A 101 -4.28 -7.35 0.33
CA LEU A 101 -3.07 -7.04 -0.42
C LEU A 101 -3.25 -5.79 -1.28
N LEU A 102 -2.23 -4.94 -1.31
CA LEU A 102 -2.21 -3.72 -2.12
C LEU A 102 -2.39 -4.03 -3.61
N THR A 103 -1.85 -5.17 -4.05
CA THR A 103 -1.94 -5.63 -5.44
C THR A 103 -3.36 -5.97 -5.90
N ARG A 104 -4.31 -6.10 -4.98
CA ARG A 104 -5.74 -6.32 -5.26
C ARG A 104 -6.55 -5.03 -5.33
N LEU A 105 -5.96 -3.86 -5.05
CA LEU A 105 -6.70 -2.61 -5.18
C LEU A 105 -7.08 -2.35 -6.63
N VAL A 106 -8.34 -2.01 -6.88
CA VAL A 106 -8.78 -1.52 -8.19
C VAL A 106 -8.00 -0.25 -8.54
N PRO A 107 -7.47 -0.09 -9.76
CA PRO A 107 -6.70 1.11 -10.14
C PRO A 107 -7.63 2.33 -10.28
N GLY A 108 -7.10 3.52 -10.08
CA GLY A 108 -7.81 4.80 -10.16
C GLY A 108 -8.47 5.25 -8.85
N GLN A 109 -8.34 4.48 -7.77
CA GLN A 109 -8.86 4.89 -6.46
C GLN A 109 -7.97 5.97 -5.87
N ARG A 110 -8.60 7.02 -5.36
CA ARG A 110 -7.91 8.16 -4.76
C ARG A 110 -7.85 7.99 -3.26
N ALA A 111 -6.69 8.30 -2.70
CA ALA A 111 -6.43 8.22 -1.29
C ALA A 111 -5.59 9.42 -0.83
N THR A 112 -5.63 9.71 0.45
CA THR A 112 -4.89 10.79 1.09
C THR A 112 -4.13 10.21 2.27
N VAL A 113 -2.84 10.48 2.36
CA VAL A 113 -2.04 10.10 3.54
C VAL A 113 -2.48 10.96 4.72
N LEU A 114 -3.05 10.33 5.75
CA LEU A 114 -3.49 11.02 6.96
C LEU A 114 -2.35 11.25 7.94
N GLN A 115 -1.55 10.21 8.17
CA GLN A 115 -0.40 10.27 9.06
C GLN A 115 0.66 9.26 8.62
N LEU A 116 1.92 9.65 8.75
CA LEU A 116 3.05 8.73 8.66
C LEU A 116 3.06 7.80 9.88
N PRO A 117 3.77 6.65 9.84
CA PRO A 117 3.86 5.77 10.99
C PRO A 117 4.20 6.56 12.24
N ALA A 118 3.29 6.49 13.22
CA ALA A 118 3.56 7.02 14.55
C ALA A 118 4.76 6.28 15.14
N GLU A 119 5.55 6.98 15.96
CA GLU A 119 6.61 6.33 16.75
C GLU A 119 6.01 5.12 17.49
N PRO A 120 6.57 3.92 17.29
CA PRO A 120 5.99 2.69 17.83
C PRO A 120 5.99 2.79 19.35
N ARG A 121 4.83 2.62 19.98
CA ARG A 121 4.71 2.66 21.45
C ARG A 121 4.98 1.30 22.08
N THR A 122 4.97 0.25 21.26
CA THR A 122 5.21 -1.13 21.66
C THR A 122 6.28 -1.78 20.77
N GLU A 123 6.97 -2.80 21.31
CA GLU A 123 7.95 -3.59 20.56
C GLU A 123 7.31 -4.34 19.39
N GLU A 124 6.05 -4.73 19.53
CA GLU A 124 5.26 -5.37 18.49
C GLU A 124 4.99 -4.41 17.32
N GLU A 125 4.56 -3.17 17.61
CA GLU A 125 4.45 -2.12 16.59
C GLU A 125 5.80 -1.81 15.95
N ALA A 126 6.90 -1.82 16.72
CA ALA A 126 8.23 -1.60 16.18
C ALA A 126 8.65 -2.73 15.22
N GLN A 127 8.29 -3.97 15.51
CA GLN A 127 8.50 -5.12 14.62
C GLN A 127 7.57 -5.10 13.40
N GLU A 128 6.32 -4.65 13.55
CA GLU A 128 5.41 -4.45 12.42
C GLU A 128 5.91 -3.36 11.47
N GLN A 129 6.45 -2.28 12.02
CA GLN A 129 7.02 -1.15 11.27
C GLN A 129 8.36 -1.47 10.59
N LYS A 130 9.09 -2.49 11.06
CA LYS A 130 10.31 -2.95 10.39
C LYS A 130 9.99 -3.53 9.02
N ARG A 131 10.57 -2.93 7.97
CA ARG A 131 10.54 -3.48 6.62
C ARG A 131 11.44 -4.70 6.53
N VAL A 132 11.08 -5.67 5.69
CA VAL A 132 12.00 -6.74 5.32
C VAL A 132 13.14 -6.11 4.50
N GLU A 133 14.38 -6.27 4.96
CA GLU A 133 15.55 -5.92 4.17
C GLU A 133 15.71 -6.98 3.08
N VAL A 134 15.56 -6.58 1.82
CA VAL A 134 15.85 -7.47 0.69
C VAL A 134 17.36 -7.67 0.67
N VAL A 135 17.80 -8.87 1.07
CA VAL A 135 19.17 -9.33 0.86
C VAL A 135 19.38 -9.43 -0.65
N ALA A 136 20.30 -8.62 -1.16
CA ALA A 136 20.71 -8.60 -2.56
C ALA A 136 21.39 -9.90 -3.00
#